data_AF-A0A971AD87-F1
#
_entry.id   AF-A0A971AD87-F1
#
_cell.length_a   1.000
_cell.length_b   1.000
_cell.length_c   1.000
_cell.angle_alpha   90.00
_cell.angle_beta   90.00
_cell.angle_gamma   90.00
#
_symmetry.space_group_name_H-M   'P 1'
#
loop_
_entity.id
_entity.type
_entity.pdbx_description
1 polymer ?
#
loop_
_entity_poly.entity_id
_entity_poly.type
_entity_poly.pdbx_seq_one_letter_code
_entity_poly.pdbx_strand_id
1 'polypeptide(L)'
;MICVEEKKLYEVNITGYAHDGAGVGRINGQAVFVPETLVGEKVLVEVIEKRKGVLKGRVQEVLQPAKERETPACEVYTQCGGCQL
;
A
#
# COMPACT_ATOMS: atom_id res chain seq x y z
N MET A 1 -17.24 17.93 6.54
CA MET A 1 -16.77 16.61 7.02
C MET A 1 -16.85 15.65 5.86
N ILE A 2 -15.71 15.20 5.33
CA ILE A 2 -15.70 14.19 4.26
C ILE A 2 -15.70 12.84 4.97
N CYS A 3 -16.82 12.13 4.90
CA CYS A 3 -16.94 10.80 5.47
C CYS A 3 -16.28 9.81 4.51
N VAL A 4 -15.26 9.10 4.96
CA VAL A 4 -14.70 7.98 4.19
C VAL A 4 -15.73 6.86 4.13
N GLU A 5 -16.16 6.54 2.91
CA GLU A 5 -17.09 5.45 2.56
C GLU A 5 -16.34 4.13 2.30
N GLU A 6 -16.96 3.03 2.71
CA GLU A 6 -16.51 1.66 2.41
C GLU A 6 -16.82 1.31 0.94
N LYS A 7 -16.00 0.46 0.31
CA LYS A 7 -16.03 0.10 -1.13
C LYS A 7 -15.80 1.25 -2.09
N LYS A 8 -15.21 2.36 -1.62
CA LYS A 8 -14.84 3.49 -2.46
C LYS A 8 -13.33 3.55 -2.63
N LEU A 9 -12.92 4.01 -3.80
CA LEU A 9 -11.53 4.15 -4.21
C LEU A 9 -11.01 5.54 -3.80
N TYR A 10 -9.85 5.57 -3.17
CA TYR A 10 -9.16 6.79 -2.81
C TYR A 10 -7.72 6.73 -3.25
N GLU A 11 -7.22 7.85 -3.76
CA GLU A 11 -5.80 8.02 -4.01
C GLU A 11 -5.06 8.19 -2.68
N VAL A 12 -4.07 7.33 -2.45
CA VAL A 12 -3.28 7.34 -1.24
C VAL A 12 -1.81 7.36 -1.61
N ASN A 13 -1.11 8.36 -1.08
CA ASN A 13 0.34 8.35 -1.05
C ASN A 13 0.80 7.56 0.16
N ILE A 14 1.62 6.55 -0.09
CA ILE A 14 2.23 5.73 0.95
C ILE A 14 3.45 6.49 1.48
N THR A 15 3.46 6.75 2.77
CA THR A 15 4.46 7.61 3.44
C THR A 15 5.37 6.85 4.40
N GLY A 16 4.98 5.64 4.79
CA GLY A 16 5.75 4.78 5.67
C GLY A 16 5.30 3.34 5.58
N TYR A 17 5.95 2.48 6.36
CA TYR A 17 5.54 1.10 6.57
C TYR A 17 5.03 0.92 8.00
N ALA A 18 4.04 0.05 8.15
CA ALA A 18 3.61 -0.47 9.44
C ALA A 18 4.61 -1.54 9.91
N HIS A 19 4.53 -1.88 11.20
CA HIS A 19 5.26 -3.02 11.78
C HIS A 19 5.07 -4.32 10.98
N ASP A 20 3.89 -4.52 10.39
CA ASP A 20 3.54 -5.72 9.63
C ASP A 20 4.09 -5.71 8.18
N GLY A 21 4.85 -4.68 7.79
CA GLY A 21 5.30 -4.48 6.40
C GLY A 21 4.23 -3.91 5.46
N ALA A 22 3.00 -3.67 5.94
CA ALA A 22 1.97 -2.99 5.16
C ALA A 22 2.30 -1.50 4.98
N GLY A 23 2.11 -0.95 3.78
CA GLY A 23 2.27 0.48 3.57
C GLY A 23 1.21 1.29 4.30
N VAL A 24 1.61 2.44 4.82
CA VAL A 24 0.78 3.35 5.59
C VAL A 24 0.63 4.66 4.84
N GLY A 25 -0.62 5.02 4.60
CA GLY A 25 -1.00 6.30 4.05
C GLY A 25 -2.05 7.00 4.91
N ARG A 26 -2.52 8.15 4.43
CA ARG A 26 -3.59 8.90 5.08
C ARG A 26 -4.68 9.29 4.07
N ILE A 27 -5.93 8.95 4.38
CA ILE A 27 -7.12 9.39 3.64
C ILE A 27 -7.87 10.36 4.55
N ASN A 28 -8.00 11.62 4.16
CA ASN A 28 -8.76 12.63 4.92
C ASN A 28 -8.36 12.73 6.41
N GLY A 29 -7.07 12.52 6.72
CA GLY A 29 -6.55 12.54 8.10
C GLY A 29 -6.67 11.21 8.86
N GLN A 30 -7.32 10.19 8.30
CA GLN A 30 -7.36 8.83 8.87
C GLN A 30 -6.21 7.99 8.32
N ALA A 31 -5.52 7.25 9.19
CA ALA A 31 -4.48 6.32 8.75
C ALA A 31 -5.12 5.15 8.00
N VAL A 32 -4.59 4.82 6.82
CA VAL A 32 -5.01 3.66 6.03
C VAL A 32 -3.83 2.70 5.88
N PHE A 33 -4.09 1.43 6.16
CA PHE A 33 -3.14 0.35 5.97
C PHE A 33 -3.42 -0.32 4.64
N VAL A 34 -2.38 -0.42 3.83
CA VAL A 34 -2.43 -0.93 2.47
C VAL A 34 -1.28 -1.92 2.28
N PRO A 35 -1.52 -3.23 2.43
CA PRO A 35 -0.49 -4.24 2.16
C PRO A 35 -0.05 -4.17 0.69
N GLU A 36 1.14 -4.71 0.39
CA GLU A 36 1.69 -4.78 -0.98
C GLU A 36 1.95 -3.43 -1.65
N THR A 37 2.32 -2.42 -0.86
CA THR A 37 2.68 -1.09 -1.37
C THR A 37 4.03 -0.64 -0.85
N LEU A 38 4.74 0.15 -1.65
CA LEU A 38 6.01 0.76 -1.26
C LEU A 38 5.84 2.24 -0.88
N VAL A 39 6.72 2.72 -0.01
CA VAL A 39 6.78 4.14 0.37
C VAL A 39 7.18 4.98 -0.84
N GLY A 40 6.48 6.10 -1.02
CA GLY A 40 6.66 6.96 -2.18
C GLY A 40 5.81 6.56 -3.39
N GLU A 41 5.06 5.46 -3.31
CA GLU A 41 4.06 5.10 -4.32
C GLU A 41 2.77 5.88 -4.12
N LYS A 42 2.13 6.22 -5.26
CA LYS A 42 0.74 6.64 -5.28
C LYS A 42 -0.10 5.48 -5.78
N VAL A 43 -1.00 5.00 -4.93
CA VAL A 43 -1.87 3.87 -5.24
C VAL A 43 -3.33 4.26 -5.04
N LEU A 44 -4.19 3.65 -5.85
CA LEU A 44 -5.63 3.67 -5.68
C LEU A 44 -6.01 2.57 -4.67
N VAL A 45 -6.58 2.97 -3.56
CA VAL A 45 -6.92 2.09 -2.44
C VAL A 45 -8.43 1.99 -2.30
N GLU A 46 -8.95 0.77 -2.36
CA GLU A 46 -10.34 0.52 -2.01
C GLU A 46 -10.46 0.26 -0.51
N VAL A 47 -11.26 1.06 0.19
CA VAL A 47 -11.53 0.85 1.62
C VAL A 47 -12.44 -0.37 1.77
N ILE A 48 -11.89 -1.47 2.27
CA ILE A 48 -12.64 -2.72 2.48
C ILE A 48 -13.21 -2.81 3.90
N GLU A 49 -12.57 -2.16 4.87
CA GLU A 49 -13.00 -2.20 6.27
C GLU A 49 -12.60 -0.89 6.97
N LYS A 50 -13.55 -0.30 7.71
CA LYS A 50 -13.32 0.90 8.52
C LYS A 50 -13.34 0.54 10.00
N ARG A 51 -12.23 0.77 10.71
CA ARG A 51 -12.16 0.63 12.17
C ARG A 51 -12.08 2.00 12.86
N LYS A 52 -12.31 2.02 14.17
CA LYS A 52 -12.16 3.25 14.99
C LYS A 52 -10.71 3.72 14.96
N GLY A 53 -10.44 4.73 14.12
CA GLY A 53 -9.14 5.40 14.01
C GLY A 53 -8.26 4.95 12.84
N VAL A 54 -8.54 3.78 12.24
CA VAL A 54 -7.74 3.22 11.14
C VAL A 54 -8.62 2.63 10.05
N LEU A 55 -8.19 2.75 8.81
CA LEU A 55 -8.83 2.19 7.63
C LEU A 55 -7.99 1.02 7.14
N LYS A 56 -8.64 -0.05 6.70
CA LYS A 56 -8.00 -1.09 5.93
C LYS A 56 -8.47 -0.97 4.49
N GLY A 57 -7.50 -0.92 3.60
CA GLY A 57 -7.76 -0.89 2.18
C GLY A 57 -6.88 -1.87 1.43
N ARG A 58 -7.35 -2.26 0.25
CA ARG A 58 -6.56 -3.05 -0.70
C ARG A 58 -6.14 -2.16 -1.86
N VAL A 59 -4.96 -2.42 -2.41
CA VAL A 59 -4.55 -1.82 -3.67
C VAL A 59 -5.51 -2.29 -4.77
N GLN A 60 -6.06 -1.35 -5.52
CA GLN A 60 -6.75 -1.66 -6.76
C GLN A 60 -5.88 -1.34 -7.97
N GLU A 61 -5.16 -0.22 -7.93
CA GLU A 61 -4.31 0.18 -9.03
C GLU A 61 -3.11 0.98 -8.51
N VAL A 62 -1.95 0.79 -9.13
CA VAL A 62 -0.77 1.62 -8.84
C VAL A 62 -0.75 2.76 -9.85
N LEU A 63 -1.13 3.95 -9.42
CA LEU A 63 -1.12 5.14 -10.28
C LEU A 63 0.31 5.60 -10.55
N GLN A 64 1.17 5.53 -9.53
CA GLN A 64 2.55 5.96 -9.62
C GLN A 64 3.43 4.98 -8.85
N PRO A 65 4.15 4.09 -9.55
CA PRO A 65 5.09 3.19 -8.91
C PRO A 65 6.30 3.98 -8.36
N ALA A 66 6.88 3.50 -7.28
CA ALA A 66 8.02 4.13 -6.65
C ALA A 66 9.26 3.79 -7.46
N LYS A 67 10.23 4.70 -7.48
CA LYS A 67 11.55 4.42 -8.07
C LYS A 67 12.28 3.26 -7.38
N GLU A 68 11.96 3.03 -6.10
CA GLU A 68 12.44 1.91 -5.29
C GLU A 68 11.72 0.59 -5.61
N ARG A 69 10.63 0.63 -6.39
CA ARG A 69 10.02 -0.57 -6.96
C ARG A 69 10.94 -1.10 -8.05
N GLU A 70 12.07 -1.66 -7.63
CA GLU A 70 12.82 -2.59 -8.47
C GLU A 70 11.88 -3.77 -8.72
N THR A 71 11.30 -3.82 -9.91
CA THR A 71 10.85 -5.08 -10.46
C THR A 71 12.03 -6.03 -10.31
N PRO A 72 11.91 -7.17 -9.59
CA PRO A 72 13.01 -8.11 -9.54
C PRO A 72 13.36 -8.44 -10.98
N ALA A 73 14.55 -8.04 -11.43
CA ALA A 73 15.00 -8.19 -12.81
C ALA A 73 15.21 -9.65 -13.21
N CYS A 74 14.88 -10.60 -12.32
CA CYS A 74 15.11 -12.01 -12.49
C CYS A 74 13.79 -12.79 -12.44
N GLU A 75 13.44 -13.37 -13.58
CA GLU A 75 12.48 -14.46 -13.77
C GLU A 75 12.78 -15.71 -12.89
N VAL A 76 13.96 -15.74 -12.24
CA VAL A 76 14.50 -16.87 -11.48
C VAL A 76 14.45 -16.65 -9.94
N TYR A 77 13.90 -15.52 -9.46
CA TYR A 77 13.84 -15.26 -8.01
C TYR A 77 12.94 -16.25 -7.26
N THR A 78 11.99 -16.89 -7.94
CA THR A 78 11.17 -18.00 -7.41
C THR A 78 11.95 -19.31 -7.24
N GLN A 79 13.15 -19.45 -7.82
CA GLN A 79 13.90 -20.71 -7.83
C GLN A 79 15.19 -20.68 -6.98
N CYS A 80 15.72 -19.50 -6.67
CA CYS A 80 16.95 -19.35 -5.87
C CYS A 80 16.59 -18.84 -4.48
N GLY A 81 16.22 -19.76 -3.60
CA GLY A 81 15.85 -19.48 -2.20
C GLY A 81 17.02 -18.94 -1.37
N GLY A 82 17.34 -17.66 -1.54
CA GLY A 82 18.25 -16.90 -0.69
C GLY A 82 19.68 -16.84 -1.23
N CYS A 83 20.08 -15.66 -1.71
CA CYS A 83 21.48 -15.27 -1.62
C CYS A 83 21.78 -14.96 -0.15
N GLN A 84 22.12 -16.02 0.58
CA GLN A 84 22.82 -15.92 1.84
C GLN A 84 24.27 -15.50 1.50
N LEU A 85 24.59 -14.23 1.71
CA LEU A 85 25.98 -13.76 1.82
C LEU A 85 26.60 -14.31 3.10
#